data_AF-A0A920EXX1-F1
#
_entry.id   AF-A0A920EXX1-F1
#
_cell.length_a   1.000
_cell.length_b   1.000
_cell.length_c   1.000
_cell.angle_alpha   90.00
_cell.angle_beta   90.00
_cell.angle_gamma   90.00
#
_symmetry.space_group_name_H-M   'P 1'
#
loop_
_entity.id
_entity.type
_entity.pdbx_description
1 polymer ?
#
loop_
_entity_poly.entity_id
_entity_poly.type
_entity_poly.pdbx_seq_one_letter_code
_entity_poly.pdbx_strand_id
1 'polypeptide(L)'
;MFSTSLGIEDQVITHLICRNSLPVEFFTLDTGRLFPETLNLIRETENTYQIKIKVYYPITEEVERYVSINGINGFYESKAQRLQCCEIRKVSSLKRALLVKMLGSQE
;
A
#
# COMPACT_ATOMS: atom_id res chain seq x y z
N MET A 1 -8.04 -5.18 -10.49
CA MET A 1 -7.38 -4.50 -9.36
C MET A 1 -5.88 -4.57 -9.59
N PHE A 2 -5.21 -3.43 -9.49
CA PHE A 2 -3.77 -3.26 -9.64
C PHE A 2 -3.20 -2.66 -8.34
N SER A 3 -2.18 -3.31 -7.80
CA SER A 3 -1.43 -2.81 -6.64
C SER A 3 -0.28 -1.96 -7.14
N THR A 4 -0.19 -0.72 -6.66
CA THR A 4 0.90 0.18 -7.04
C THR A 4 1.68 0.64 -5.82
N SER A 5 3.00 0.62 -5.94
CA SER A 5 3.96 1.26 -5.05
C SER A 5 4.37 2.66 -5.53
N LEU A 6 3.79 3.11 -6.66
CA LEU A 6 4.13 4.34 -7.38
C LEU A 6 5.58 4.41 -7.90
N GLY A 7 6.26 3.27 -7.98
CA GLY A 7 7.53 3.15 -8.69
C GLY A 7 7.40 3.50 -10.18
N ILE A 8 8.52 3.70 -10.84
CA ILE A 8 8.55 4.15 -12.25
C ILE A 8 7.80 3.15 -13.14
N GLU A 9 8.01 1.85 -12.93
CA GLU A 9 7.33 0.78 -13.65
C GLU A 9 5.82 0.80 -13.40
N ASP A 10 5.40 1.05 -12.15
CA ASP A 10 3.98 1.12 -11.81
C ASP A 10 3.32 2.35 -12.42
N GLN A 11 4.04 3.46 -12.58
CA GLN A 11 3.56 4.67 -13.27
C GLN A 11 3.36 4.41 -14.77
N VAL A 12 4.26 3.64 -15.40
CA VAL A 12 4.09 3.20 -16.79
C VAL A 12 2.87 2.29 -16.93
N ILE A 13 2.69 1.32 -16.01
CA ILE A 13 1.51 0.44 -16.03
C ILE A 13 0.23 1.25 -15.80
N THR A 14 0.24 2.19 -14.84
CA THR A 14 -0.89 3.10 -14.58
C THR A 14 -1.24 3.89 -15.83
N HIS A 15 -0.24 4.47 -16.49
CA HIS A 15 -0.44 5.19 -17.75
C HIS A 15 -1.11 4.31 -18.80
N LEU A 16 -0.63 3.07 -19.00
CA LEU A 16 -1.20 2.14 -19.97
C LEU A 16 -2.63 1.72 -19.63
N ILE A 17 -2.93 1.46 -18.35
CA ILE A 17 -4.28 1.13 -17.89
C ILE A 17 -5.24 2.29 -18.18
N CYS A 18 -4.87 3.51 -17.77
CA CYS A 18 -5.71 4.70 -17.91
C CYS A 18 -5.88 5.11 -19.39
N ARG A 19 -4.80 5.08 -20.18
CA ARG A 19 -4.83 5.42 -21.61
C ARG A 19 -5.76 4.51 -22.42
N ASN A 20 -5.87 3.25 -22.04
CA ASN A 20 -6.73 2.28 -22.71
C ASN A 20 -8.10 2.11 -22.03
N SER A 21 -8.43 2.96 -21.04
CA SER A 21 -9.69 2.91 -20.29
C SER A 21 -10.02 1.51 -19.73
N LEU A 22 -9.00 0.79 -19.27
CA LEU A 22 -9.21 -0.57 -18.76
C LEU A 22 -9.94 -0.52 -17.41
N PRO A 23 -10.94 -1.39 -17.16
CA PRO A 23 -11.73 -1.39 -15.94
C PRO A 23 -10.94 -2.02 -14.77
N VAL A 24 -9.94 -1.29 -14.27
CA VAL A 24 -9.03 -1.74 -13.20
C VAL A 24 -9.11 -0.80 -12.00
N GLU A 25 -9.45 -1.35 -10.85
CA GLU A 25 -9.35 -0.63 -9.57
C GLU A 25 -7.89 -0.50 -9.13
N PHE A 26 -7.51 0.65 -8.57
CA PHE A 26 -6.15 0.91 -8.08
C PHE A 26 -6.12 0.87 -6.56
N PHE A 27 -5.06 0.29 -5.99
CA PHE A 27 -4.81 0.39 -4.56
C PHE A 27 -3.32 0.46 -4.24
N THR A 28 -3.02 1.01 -3.07
CA THR A 28 -1.66 1.08 -2.50
C THR A 28 -1.68 0.83 -1.00
N LEU A 29 -0.49 0.63 -0.42
CA LEU A 29 -0.30 0.41 1.01
C LEU A 29 0.43 1.62 1.61
N ASP A 30 -0.25 2.39 2.44
CA ASP A 30 0.44 3.39 3.25
C ASP A 30 0.93 2.75 4.55
N THR A 31 2.22 2.42 4.57
CA THR A 31 2.87 1.79 5.71
C THR A 31 2.98 2.69 6.95
N GLY A 32 2.61 3.97 6.85
CA GLY A 32 2.85 5.01 7.86
C GLY A 32 4.32 5.45 7.95
N ARG A 33 5.15 5.02 6.99
CA ARG A 33 6.59 5.30 6.90
C ARG A 33 7.04 5.61 5.47
N LEU A 34 6.11 5.94 4.58
CA LEU A 34 6.42 6.39 3.23
C LEU A 34 7.05 7.79 3.27
N PHE A 35 7.81 8.11 2.23
CA PHE A 35 8.31 9.47 2.04
C PHE A 35 7.13 10.42 1.75
N PRO A 36 7.16 11.68 2.22
CA PRO A 36 6.14 12.67 1.89
C PRO A 36 5.94 12.83 0.38
N GLU A 37 7.01 12.71 -0.40
CA GLU A 37 7.01 12.75 -1.87
C GLU A 37 6.16 11.62 -2.46
N THR A 38 6.19 10.41 -1.87
CA THR A 38 5.33 9.31 -2.29
C THR A 38 3.86 9.62 -2.03
N LEU A 39 3.53 10.25 -0.89
CA LEU A 39 2.16 10.65 -0.57
C LEU A 39 1.65 11.74 -1.52
N ASN A 40 2.51 12.71 -1.85
CA ASN A 40 2.20 13.73 -2.85
C ASN A 40 1.99 13.10 -4.23
N LEU A 41 2.82 12.12 -4.61
CA LEU A 41 2.71 11.42 -5.89
C LEU A 41 1.40 10.62 -6.01
N ILE A 42 0.83 10.09 -4.91
CA ILE A 42 -0.53 9.49 -4.93
C ILE A 42 -1.52 10.53 -5.46
N ARG A 43 -1.53 11.73 -4.85
CA ARG A 43 -2.44 12.82 -5.22
C ARG A 43 -2.20 13.30 -6.65
N GLU A 44 -0.95 13.47 -7.06
CA GLU A 44 -0.60 13.88 -8.43
C GLU A 44 -1.05 12.85 -9.47
N THR A 45 -0.87 11.56 -9.18
CA THR A 45 -1.31 10.45 -10.06
C THR A 45 -2.83 10.43 -10.18
N GLU A 46 -3.57 10.53 -9.07
CA GLU A 46 -5.04 10.62 -9.05
C GLU A 46 -5.53 11.81 -9.90
N ASN A 47 -4.94 13.00 -9.73
CA ASN A 47 -5.32 14.20 -10.48
C ASN A 47 -4.99 14.10 -11.97
N THR A 48 -3.87 13.48 -12.32
CA THR A 48 -3.43 13.36 -13.73
C THR A 48 -4.37 12.45 -14.52
N TYR A 49 -4.73 11.31 -13.94
CA TYR A 49 -5.53 10.30 -14.62
C TYR A 49 -7.02 10.32 -14.27
N GLN A 50 -7.44 11.20 -13.35
CA GLN A 50 -8.81 11.29 -12.84
C GLN A 50 -9.31 9.94 -12.29
N ILE A 51 -8.42 9.23 -11.57
CA ILE A 51 -8.70 7.94 -10.91
C ILE A 51 -8.68 8.10 -9.39
N LYS A 52 -9.19 7.09 -8.68
CA LYS A 52 -9.01 6.95 -7.24
C LYS A 52 -8.12 5.75 -6.92
N ILE A 53 -7.10 5.98 -6.10
CA ILE A 53 -6.22 4.95 -5.54
C ILE A 53 -6.68 4.67 -4.12
N LYS A 54 -7.18 3.46 -3.86
CA LYS A 54 -7.58 3.04 -2.52
C LYS A 54 -6.36 2.81 -1.64
N VAL A 55 -6.27 3.51 -0.52
CA VAL A 55 -5.13 3.40 0.41
C VAL A 55 -5.49 2.44 1.54
N TYR A 56 -4.65 1.44 1.76
CA TYR A 56 -4.77 0.52 2.88
C TYR A 56 -3.69 0.80 3.93
N TYR A 57 -4.13 1.00 5.17
CA TYR A 57 -3.26 1.25 6.31
C TYR A 57 -3.02 -0.03 7.14
N PRO A 58 -1.92 -0.10 7.90
CA PRO A 58 -1.67 -1.08 8.95
C PRO A 58 -2.77 -1.09 10.01
N ILE A 59 -2.87 -2.20 10.74
CA ILE A 59 -3.73 -2.27 11.93
C ILE A 59 -3.02 -1.53 13.06
N THR A 60 -3.66 -0.50 13.61
CA THR A 60 -3.08 0.40 14.61
C THR A 60 -2.53 -0.37 15.80
N GLU A 61 -3.31 -1.30 16.34
CA GLU A 61 -2.96 -2.08 17.53
C GLU A 61 -1.73 -2.97 17.32
N GLU A 62 -1.51 -3.47 16.09
CA GLU A 62 -0.33 -4.26 15.75
C GLU A 62 0.92 -3.37 15.68
N VAL A 63 0.79 -2.17 15.12
CA VAL A 63 1.89 -1.19 15.03
C VAL A 63 2.27 -0.69 16.42
N GLU A 64 1.31 -0.32 17.25
CA GLU A 64 1.55 0.14 18.62
C GLU A 64 2.29 -0.91 19.45
N ARG A 65 1.83 -2.17 19.38
CA ARG A 65 2.48 -3.29 20.08
C ARG A 65 3.90 -3.54 19.59
N TYR A 66 4.13 -3.49 18.28
CA TYR A 66 5.48 -3.67 17.74
C TYR A 66 6.43 -2.57 18.22
N VAL A 67 5.97 -1.32 18.16
CA VAL A 67 6.78 -0.15 18.53
C VAL A 67 7.05 -0.12 20.04
N SER A 68 6.09 -0.52 20.89
CA SER A 68 6.31 -0.56 22.33
C SER A 68 7.35 -1.60 22.75
N ILE A 69 7.49 -2.70 22.00
CA ILE A 69 8.44 -3.78 22.29
C ILE A 69 9.80 -3.53 21.62
N ASN A 70 9.81 -3.14 20.34
CA ASN A 70 11.02 -3.09 19.51
C ASN A 70 11.50 -1.66 19.21
N GLY A 71 10.78 -0.63 19.68
CA GLY A 71 11.03 0.76 19.33
C GLY A 71 10.56 1.13 17.92
N ILE A 72 10.54 2.44 17.62
CA ILE A 72 10.07 2.96 16.32
C ILE A 72 10.91 2.49 15.12
N ASN A 73 12.13 2.02 15.37
CA ASN A 73 13.14 1.68 14.38
C ASN A 73 13.73 0.26 14.55
N GLY A 74 13.06 -0.63 15.30
CA GLY A 74 13.53 -1.99 15.58
C GLY A 74 13.87 -2.84 14.33
N PHE A 75 13.33 -2.48 13.18
CA PHE A 75 13.64 -3.12 11.90
C PHE A 75 15.12 -2.99 11.44
N TYR A 76 15.92 -2.13 12.08
CA TYR A 76 17.37 -2.08 11.89
C TYR A 76 18.13 -3.11 12.75
N GLU A 77 17.56 -3.52 13.89
CA GLU A 77 18.26 -4.30 14.91
C GLU A 77 18.43 -5.77 14.53
N SER A 78 17.49 -6.34 13.76
CA SER A 78 17.62 -7.72 13.28
C SER A 78 16.75 -8.02 12.06
N LYS A 79 17.09 -9.10 11.35
CA LYS A 79 16.25 -9.64 10.26
C LYS A 79 14.86 -10.02 10.78
N ALA A 80 14.77 -10.65 11.95
CA ALA A 80 13.50 -11.06 12.54
C ALA A 80 12.58 -9.85 12.79
N GLN A 81 13.11 -8.79 13.42
CA GLN A 81 12.35 -7.57 13.66
C GLN A 81 11.96 -6.85 12.37
N ARG A 82 12.82 -6.86 11.33
CA ARG A 82 12.47 -6.31 10.01
C ARG A 82 11.33 -7.05 9.34
N LEU A 83 11.35 -8.39 9.38
CA LEU A 83 10.29 -9.22 8.83
C LEU A 83 8.97 -8.98 9.57
N GLN A 84 9.00 -8.87 10.91
CA GLN A 84 7.83 -8.53 11.69
C GLN A 84 7.27 -7.13 11.35
N CYS A 85 8.13 -6.12 11.19
CA CYS A 85 7.72 -4.79 10.73
C CYS A 85 7.07 -4.84 9.34
N CYS A 86 7.62 -5.63 8.42
CA CYS A 86 7.02 -5.82 7.09
C CYS A 86 5.69 -6.57 7.16
N GLU A 87 5.56 -7.57 8.02
CA GLU A 87 4.31 -8.32 8.17
C GLU A 87 3.18 -7.37 8.61
N ILE A 88 3.39 -6.62 9.70
CA ILE A 88 2.35 -5.75 10.26
C ILE A 88 2.06 -4.52 9.39
N ARG A 89 3.08 -3.94 8.73
CA ARG A 89 2.91 -2.70 7.95
C ARG A 89 2.55 -2.92 6.48
N LYS A 90 2.91 -4.07 5.90
CA LYS A 90 2.73 -4.34 4.47
C LYS A 90 1.87 -5.57 4.23
N VAL A 91 2.26 -6.73 4.77
CA VAL A 91 1.64 -8.01 4.40
C VAL A 91 0.21 -8.12 4.93
N SER A 92 -0.05 -7.77 6.19
CA SER A 92 -1.39 -7.76 6.77
C SER A 92 -2.34 -6.84 5.99
N SER A 93 -1.88 -5.63 5.65
CA SER A 93 -2.66 -4.67 4.86
C SER A 93 -2.93 -5.17 3.43
N LEU A 94 -1.94 -5.81 2.79
CA LEU A 94 -2.10 -6.43 1.47
C LEU A 94 -3.14 -7.56 1.50
N LYS A 95 -3.05 -8.46 2.47
CA LYS A 95 -4.03 -9.55 2.65
C LYS A 95 -5.45 -8.99 2.77
N ARG A 96 -5.61 -7.93 3.56
CA ARG A 96 -6.89 -7.20 3.70
C ARG A 96 -7.38 -6.61 2.38
N ALA A 97 -6.48 -6.04 1.57
CA ALA A 97 -6.84 -5.50 0.27
C ALA A 97 -7.34 -6.58 -0.70
N LEU A 98 -6.66 -7.73 -0.73
CA LEU A 98 -7.01 -8.84 -1.61
C LEU A 98 -8.30 -9.57 -1.19
N LEU A 99 -8.53 -9.73 0.11
CA LEU A 99 -9.74 -10.41 0.62
C LEU A 99 -11.04 -9.66 0.26
N VAL A 100 -11.02 -8.33 0.29
CA VAL A 100 -12.19 -7.51 -0.11
C VAL A 100 -12.66 -7.86 -1.53
N LYS A 101 -11.72 -8.11 -2.46
CA LYS A 101 -12.05 -8.51 -3.82
C LYS A 101 -12.64 -9.93 -3.89
N MET A 102 -12.09 -10.87 -3.12
CA MET A 102 -12.58 -12.25 -3.13
C MET A 102 -14.03 -12.34 -2.64
N LEU A 103 -14.40 -11.51 -1.66
CA LEU A 103 -15.76 -11.47 -1.11
C LEU A 103 -16.73 -10.62 -1.95
N GLY A 104 -16.25 -9.55 -2.59
CA GLY A 104 -17.05 -8.71 -3.50
C GLY A 104 -17.28 -9.29 -4.90
N SER A 105 -16.84 -10.53 -5.15
CA SER A 105 -17.10 -11.26 -6.41
C SER A 105 -18.26 -12.27 -6.27
N GLN A 106 -19.06 -12.17 -5.20
CA GLN A 106 -20.20 -13.05 -4.91
C GLN A 106 -21.58 -12.37 -5.00
N GLU A 107 -21.66 -11.16 -5.56
CA GLU A 107 -22.93 -10.49 -5.91
C GLU A 107 -23.01 -10.23 -7.41
#